data_AF-A0A5C4J5Y2-F1
#
_entry.id   AF-A0A5C4J5Y2-F1
#
_cell.length_a   1.000
_cell.length_b   1.000
_cell.length_c   1.000
_cell.angle_alpha   90.00
_cell.angle_beta   90.00
_cell.angle_gamma   90.00
#
_symmetry.space_group_name_H-M   'P 1'
#
loop_
_entity.id
_entity.type
_entity.pdbx_description
1 polymer ?
#
loop_
_entity_poly.entity_id
_entity_poly.type
_entity_poly.pdbx_seq_one_letter_code
_entity_poly.pdbx_strand_id
1 'polypeptide(L)' 'MPTMRQFFVDFFCDFAAKAGTALDLGHSPPGTPQGGVGAYSLVVEHSGIFIEYEVKTDIKEFFIARMLCRW' A
#
# COMPACT_ATOMS: atom_id res chain seq x y z
N MET A 1 10.65 13.71 16.81
CA MET A 1 9.78 13.34 15.68
C MET A 1 10.50 12.28 14.86
N PRO A 2 9.82 11.22 14.38
CA PRO A 2 10.44 10.26 13.47
C PRO A 2 11.00 10.98 12.25
N THR A 3 12.13 10.53 11.72
CA THR A 3 12.57 11.01 10.42
C THR A 3 11.57 10.55 9.36
N MET A 4 11.49 11.28 8.26
CA MET A 4 10.64 10.87 7.14
C MET A 4 10.99 9.47 6.61
N ARG A 5 12.29 9.13 6.59
CA ARG A 5 12.73 7.79 6.25
C ARG A 5 12.15 6.73 7.19
N GLN A 6 12.21 6.98 8.50
CA GLN A 6 11.67 6.04 9.49
C GLN A 6 10.16 5.85 9.30
N PHE A 7 9.43 6.95 9.07
CA PHE A 7 8.00 6.89 8.78
C PHE A 7 7.68 5.97 7.59
N PHE A 8 8.37 6.14 6.46
CA PHE A 8 8.12 5.31 5.28
C PHE A 8 8.47 3.83 5.50
N VAL A 9 9.58 3.55 6.19
CA VAL A 9 9.95 2.16 6.51
C VAL A 9 8.86 1.50 7.35
N ASP A 10 8.45 2.16 8.44
CA ASP A 10 7.42 1.63 9.33
C ASP A 10 6.09 1.44 8.60
N PHE A 11 5.71 2.42 7.78
CA PHE A 11 4.49 2.37 6.97
C PHE A 11 4.50 1.20 5.99
N PHE A 12 5.55 1.04 5.17
CA PHE A 12 5.58 -0.02 4.15
C PHE A 12 5.72 -1.42 4.77
N CYS A 13 6.41 -1.55 5.91
CA CYS A 13 6.45 -2.80 6.65
C CYS A 13 5.07 -3.20 7.19
N ASP A 14 4.35 -2.27 7.83
CA ASP A 14 2.99 -2.50 8.32
C ASP A 14 2.00 -2.77 7.18
N PHE A 15 2.10 -2.00 6.09
CA PHE A 15 1.32 -2.20 4.87
C PHE A 15 1.52 -3.61 4.31
N ALA A 16 2.77 -4.05 4.12
CA ALA A 16 3.06 -5.38 3.57
C ALA A 16 2.52 -6.51 4.46
N ALA A 17 2.64 -6.37 5.78
CA ALA A 17 2.10 -7.35 6.73
C ALA A 17 0.56 -7.45 6.67
N LYS A 18 -0.13 -6.30 6.68
CA LYS A 18 -1.59 -6.24 6.59
C LYS A 18 -2.11 -6.72 5.25
N ALA A 19 -1.50 -6.27 4.16
CA ALA A 19 -1.89 -6.65 2.81
C ALA A 19 -1.66 -8.15 2.57
N GLY A 20 -0.52 -8.69 2.99
CA GLY A 20 -0.24 -10.13 2.93
C GLY A 20 -1.28 -10.95 3.71
N THR A 21 -1.59 -10.53 4.93
CA THR A 21 -2.62 -11.19 5.77
C THR A 21 -4.00 -11.14 5.12
N ALA A 22 -4.38 -10.01 4.53
CA ALA A 22 -5.66 -9.88 3.82
C ALA A 22 -5.75 -10.86 2.65
N LEU A 23 -4.68 -10.97 1.84
CA LEU A 23 -4.63 -11.92 0.73
C LEU A 23 -4.73 -13.37 1.20
N ASP A 24 -4.08 -13.73 2.32
CA ASP A 24 -4.15 -15.08 2.91
C ASP A 24 -5.57 -15.45 3.35
N LEU A 25 -6.37 -14.47 3.76
CA LEU A 25 -7.76 -14.65 4.15
C LEU A 25 -8.74 -14.55 2.97
N GLY A 26 -8.25 -14.35 1.74
CA GLY A 26 -9.09 -14.14 0.55
C GLY A 26 -9.78 -12.77 0.53
N HIS A 27 -9.30 -11.81 1.31
CA HIS A 27 -9.80 -10.44 1.34
C HIS A 27 -9.03 -9.54 0.38
N SER A 28 -9.63 -8.39 0.07
CA SER A 28 -8.94 -7.34 -0.69
C SER A 28 -7.82 -6.71 0.16
N PRO A 29 -6.68 -6.36 -0.45
CA PRO A 29 -5.62 -5.61 0.22
C PRO A 29 -6.05 -4.15 0.51
N PRO A 30 -5.31 -3.42 1.37
CA PRO A 30 -5.70 -2.09 1.83
C PRO A 30 -5.87 -1.05 0.71
N GLY A 31 -7.01 -0.38 0.67
CA GLY A 31 -7.30 0.69 -0.28
C GLY A 31 -8.47 0.34 -1.19
N THR A 32 -8.56 1.06 -2.31
CA THR A 32 -9.68 0.99 -3.24
C THR A 32 -9.23 0.36 -4.55
N PRO A 33 -9.89 -0.71 -5.03
CA PRO A 33 -9.57 -1.31 -6.33
C PRO A 33 -9.73 -0.29 -7.45
N GLN A 34 -8.84 -0.36 -8.43
CA GLN A 34 -8.84 0.45 -9.64
C GLN A 34 -9.32 -0.38 -10.83
N GLY A 35 -9.48 0.25 -12.00
CA GLY A 35 -9.98 -0.43 -13.20
C GLY A 35 -9.11 -1.59 -13.73
N GLY A 36 -7.86 -1.71 -13.26
CA GLY A 36 -6.95 -2.79 -13.61
C GLY A 36 -6.99 -3.95 -12.61
N VAL A 37 -6.83 -5.19 -13.10
CA VAL A 37 -6.72 -6.39 -12.24
C VAL A 37 -5.52 -6.23 -11.31
N GLY A 38 -5.75 -6.36 -10.01
CA GLY A 38 -4.70 -6.22 -9.00
C GLY A 38 -4.23 -4.78 -8.75
N ALA A 39 -4.84 -3.77 -9.39
CA ALA A 39 -4.49 -2.38 -9.18
C ALA A 39 -5.33 -1.76 -8.06
N TYR A 40 -4.69 -1.03 -7.15
CA TYR A 40 -5.31 -0.41 -5.98
C TYR A 40 -4.76 1.00 -5.77
N SER A 41 -5.55 1.83 -5.10
CA SER A 41 -5.10 3.13 -4.59
C SER A 41 -5.40 3.28 -3.10
N LEU A 42 -4.52 3.97 -2.39
CA LEU A 42 -4.61 4.17 -0.94
C LEU A 42 -4.28 5.63 -0.62
N VAL A 43 -5.19 6.30 0.09
CA VAL A 43 -4.89 7.56 0.77
C VAL A 43 -4.46 7.21 2.19
N VAL A 44 -3.23 7.57 2.55
CA VAL A 44 -2.74 7.39 3.91
C VAL A 44 -3.25 8.56 4.76
N GLU A 45 -4.25 8.27 5.59
CA GLU A 45 -4.94 9.28 6.40
C GLU A 45 -3.97 10.19 7.16
N HIS A 46 -4.32 11.48 7.25
CA HIS A 46 -3.57 12.53 7.95
C HIS A 46 -2.13 12.80 7.48
N SER A 47 -1.60 12.05 6.50
CA SER A 47 -0.24 12.25 5.96
C SER A 47 -0.19 13.00 4.63
N GLY A 48 -1.32 13.11 3.92
CA GLY A 48 -1.37 13.70 2.58
C GLY A 48 -0.64 12.86 1.52
N ILE A 49 -0.39 11.58 1.80
CA ILE A 49 0.26 10.64 0.89
C ILE A 49 -0.81 9.84 0.17
N PHE A 50 -0.70 9.80 -1.15
CA PHE A 50 -1.52 8.97 -2.02
C PHE A 50 -0.62 7.97 -2.75
N ILE A 51 -1.04 6.70 -2.74
CA ILE A 51 -0.28 5.58 -3.28
C ILE A 51 -1.14 4.85 -4.29
N GLU A 52 -0.61 4.61 -5.48
CA GLU A 52 -1.13 3.62 -6.45
C GLU A 52 -0.19 2.43 -6.45
N TYR A 53 -0.73 1.23 -6.34
CA TYR A 53 0.06 0.02 -6.28
C TYR A 53 -0.63 -1.15 -7.00
N GLU A 54 0.19 -2.10 -7.43
CA GLU A 54 -0.24 -3.35 -8.06
C GLU A 54 0.10 -4.55 -7.17
N VAL A 55 -0.77 -5.55 -7.19
CA VAL A 55 -0.66 -6.75 -6.36
C VAL A 55 -0.45 -7.95 -7.26
N LYS A 56 0.67 -8.64 -7.07
CA LYS A 56 0.92 -9.97 -7.64
C LYS A 56 0.60 -11.00 -6.58
N THR A 57 -0.63 -11.52 -6.60
CA THR A 57 -1.20 -12.35 -5.53
C THR A 57 -0.50 -13.70 -5.37
N ASP A 58 0.07 -14.23 -6.46
CA ASP A 58 0.81 -15.49 -6.52
C ASP A 58 2.06 -15.49 -5.64
N ILE A 59 2.76 -14.35 -5.56
CA ILE A 59 4.00 -14.19 -4.80
C ILE A 59 3.87 -13.18 -3.65
N LYS A 60 2.68 -12.61 -3.42
CA LYS A 60 2.40 -11.55 -2.45
C LYS A 60 3.36 -10.36 -2.58
N GLU A 61 3.62 -9.95 -3.82
CA GLU A 61 4.41 -8.77 -4.14
C GLU A 61 3.49 -7.56 -4.33
N PHE A 62 3.88 -6.44 -3.72
CA PHE A 62 3.16 -5.16 -3.80
C PHE A 62 4.06 -4.13 -4.49
N PHE A 63 3.80 -3.86 -5.76
CA PHE A 63 4.57 -2.92 -6.55
C PHE A 63 3.97 -1.52 -6.43
N ILE A 64 4.73 -0.58 -5.86
CA ILE A 64 4.30 0.82 -5.76
C ILE A 64 4.52 1.51 -7.11
N ALA A 65 3.43 1.71 -7.86
CA ALA A 65 3.46 2.31 -9.19
C ALA A 65 3.58 3.84 -9.12
N ARG A 66 2.90 4.47 -8.15
CA ARG A 66 2.93 5.92 -7.96
C ARG A 66 2.80 6.27 -6.48
N MET A 67 3.56 7.28 -6.07
CA MET A 67 3.40 7.90 -4.77
C MET A 67 3.39 9.42 -4.94
N LEU A 68 2.33 10.06 -4.44
CA LEU A 68 2.19 11.51 -4.39
C LEU A 68 2.22 11.94 -2.94
N CYS A 69 3.19 12.77 -2.59
CA CYS A 69 3.30 13.38 -1.27
C CYS A 69 2.94 14.86 -1.41
N ARG A 70 1.92 15.31 -0.66
CA ARG A 70 1.67 16.74 -0.50
C ARG A 70 2.67 17.29 0.52
N TRP A 71 3.58 18.13 0.06
CA TRP A 71 4.56 18.84 0.89
C TRP A 71 4.06 20.23 1.23
#